data_AF-A0A1V6E5E4-F1
#
_entry.id   AF-A0A1V6E5E4-F1
#
_cell.length_a   1.000
_cell.length_b   1.000
_cell.length_c   1.000
_cell.angle_alpha   90.00
_cell.angle_beta   90.00
_cell.angle_gamma   90.00
#
_symmetry.space_group_name_H-M   'P 1'
#
loop_
_entity.id
_entity.type
_entity.pdbx_description
1 polymer ?
#
loop_
_entity_poly.entity_id
_entity_poly.type
_entity_poly.pdbx_seq_one_letter_code
_entity_poly.pdbx_strand_id
1 'polypeptide(L)'
;MNIIINPSNLAPLVRGFMLSLADYSCMVQSVEAATPRADKPASRIAHLEELSLTIDGLTSGASMDDGLVASLLKKALKPFVAAIREGLAKGKISLSISNAKGESIAQYQLVPLASLDSRVHLAVHKPGDPSLLPSSARSEVVKGKISFVTGGAQGFGAEIARGLALSGAAVWIADINLPGAERFARELSKEIGNPRVFAIEIDVSKEESVQKAFEIVAQTCGGLDLVVSNAGILKAGSVLEQPVKEFRLVNEINYIGFFNVAQQAARLLRRQCLGAPDWYTDIIQINSKSGLEGSNKNAAYAGSKFGGIGLVQSFALELIEYRIKVNAICPGNFFEGPLWSDPQKGLFVQYLNSGKVPGAKTIEDVRAYYEAKIPMRRGCYGQDVLKAIYYIVEQVYETGQALPVTGGQVMLN
;
A
#
# COMPACT_ATOMS: atom_id res chain seq x y z
N MET A 1 12.07 19.82 35.93
CA MET A 1 11.00 18.80 36.02
C MET A 1 11.38 17.71 35.04
N ASN A 2 11.77 16.53 35.52
CA ASN A 2 12.42 15.49 34.72
C ASN A 2 11.38 14.51 34.17
N ILE A 3 11.45 14.17 32.88
CA ILE A 3 10.62 13.13 32.26
C ILE A 3 11.44 11.88 31.99
N ILE A 4 10.90 10.73 32.38
CA ILE A 4 11.42 9.40 32.09
C ILE A 4 10.62 8.83 30.93
N ILE A 5 11.30 8.49 29.83
CA ILE A 5 10.71 7.89 28.62
C ILE A 5 10.85 6.36 28.74
N ASN A 6 9.78 5.62 28.48
CA ASN A 6 9.82 4.15 28.43
C ASN A 6 10.36 3.70 27.05
N PRO A 7 11.52 3.01 26.97
CA PRO A 7 12.18 2.64 25.71
C PRO A 7 11.29 1.84 24.74
N SER A 8 10.33 1.07 25.26
CA SER A 8 9.40 0.25 24.47
C SER A 8 8.43 1.07 23.60
N ASN A 9 8.19 2.35 23.92
CA ASN A 9 7.30 3.22 23.13
C ASN A 9 8.02 4.00 22.02
N LEU A 10 9.35 4.10 22.06
CA LEU A 10 10.15 4.82 21.07
C LEU A 10 10.60 3.91 19.92
N ALA A 11 10.93 2.66 20.25
CA ALA A 11 11.42 1.63 19.34
C ALA A 11 10.59 1.42 18.05
N PRO A 12 9.25 1.30 18.11
CA PRO A 12 8.48 1.08 16.89
C PRO A 12 8.33 2.33 16.02
N LEU A 13 8.55 3.55 16.54
CA LEU A 13 8.43 4.80 15.77
C LEU A 13 9.63 5.09 14.84
N VAL A 14 10.74 4.33 14.95
CA VAL A 14 12.01 4.66 14.28
C VAL A 14 12.55 3.54 13.37
N ARG A 15 11.94 2.35 13.37
CA ARG A 15 12.29 1.28 12.42
C ARG A 15 11.86 1.67 11.00
N GLY A 16 12.77 1.61 10.02
CA GLY A 16 12.50 2.04 8.64
C GLY A 16 12.64 3.55 8.39
N PHE A 17 13.16 4.31 9.36
CA PHE A 17 13.44 5.74 9.20
C PHE A 17 14.54 5.98 8.15
N MET A 18 14.27 6.80 7.13
CA MET A 18 15.25 7.23 6.13
C MET A 18 15.76 8.65 6.44
N LEU A 19 17.07 8.81 6.66
CA LEU A 19 17.76 10.09 6.86
C LEU A 19 18.36 10.54 5.52
N SER A 20 17.83 11.62 4.93
CA SER A 20 18.40 12.20 3.71
C SER A 20 19.18 13.48 4.02
N LEU A 21 20.49 13.42 3.80
CA LEU A 21 21.37 14.58 3.72
C LEU A 21 21.42 15.02 2.25
N ALA A 22 21.82 16.27 1.98
CA ALA A 22 21.76 16.86 0.62
C ALA A 22 22.38 15.98 -0.50
N ASP A 23 23.26 15.04 -0.15
CA ASP A 23 24.01 14.17 -1.07
C ASP A 23 23.90 12.65 -0.75
N TYR A 24 23.14 12.24 0.29
CA TYR A 24 23.03 10.83 0.72
C TYR A 24 21.68 10.50 1.38
N SER A 25 21.16 9.29 1.18
CA SER A 25 20.06 8.72 1.98
C SER A 25 20.55 7.50 2.77
N CYS A 26 20.19 7.40 4.05
CA CYS A 26 20.49 6.22 4.89
C CYS A 26 19.22 5.69 5.56
N MET A 27 19.17 4.39 5.82
CA MET A 27 18.01 3.70 6.41
C MET A 27 18.39 3.14 7.79
N VAL A 28 17.50 3.27 8.77
CA VAL A 28 17.69 2.74 10.12
C VAL A 28 17.31 1.25 10.15
N GLN A 29 18.31 0.39 10.37
CA GLN A 29 18.20 -1.07 10.18
C GLN A 29 17.79 -1.89 11.41
N SER A 30 17.99 -1.43 12.65
CA SER A 30 17.66 -2.24 13.85
C SER A 30 17.38 -1.40 15.10
N VAL A 31 16.68 -2.03 16.05
CA VAL A 31 16.49 -1.58 17.43
C VAL A 31 17.07 -2.67 18.31
N GLU A 32 18.13 -2.39 19.04
CA GLU A 32 18.49 -3.19 20.21
C GLU A 32 18.05 -2.42 21.46
N ALA A 33 17.17 -3.02 22.26
CA ALA A 33 16.88 -2.50 23.58
C ALA A 33 18.16 -2.66 24.42
N ALA A 34 18.72 -1.55 24.91
CA ALA A 34 19.85 -1.61 25.82
C ALA A 34 19.42 -2.33 27.11
N THR A 35 19.84 -3.58 27.30
CA THR A 35 19.75 -4.21 28.62
C THR A 35 20.64 -3.41 29.58
N PRO A 36 20.16 -3.06 30.79
CA PRO A 36 20.99 -2.38 31.77
C PRO A 36 22.21 -3.26 32.06
N ARG A 37 23.40 -2.78 31.71
CA ARG A 37 24.66 -3.45 32.06
C ARG A 37 24.79 -3.47 33.57
N ALA A 38 24.66 -4.65 34.17
CA ALA A 38 25.22 -4.90 35.49
C ALA A 38 26.75 -4.82 35.41
N ASP A 39 27.32 -4.02 36.29
CA ASP A 39 28.74 -3.78 36.58
C ASP A 39 29.74 -4.78 35.97
N LYS A 40 30.46 -4.35 34.91
CA LYS A 40 31.84 -4.78 34.66
C LYS A 40 32.67 -3.62 34.05
N PRO A 41 33.94 -3.48 34.45
CA PRO A 41 34.78 -2.35 34.07
C PRO A 41 35.08 -2.34 32.56
N ALA A 42 35.11 -1.15 31.99
CA ALA A 42 35.31 -0.91 30.56
C ALA A 42 36.64 -1.49 30.06
N SER A 43 36.57 -2.54 29.25
CA SER A 43 37.64 -2.86 28.30
C SER A 43 37.47 -1.97 27.07
N ARG A 44 38.45 -1.09 26.85
CA ARG A 44 38.58 -0.21 25.68
C ARG A 44 38.35 -0.98 24.38
N ILE A 45 37.31 -0.61 23.64
CA ILE A 45 37.28 -0.74 22.18
C ILE A 45 37.45 0.67 21.64
N ALA A 46 38.53 0.86 20.88
CA ALA A 46 38.97 2.13 20.37
C ALA A 46 38.20 2.54 19.11
N HIS A 47 37.85 3.82 19.04
CA HIS A 47 37.52 4.61 17.86
C HIS A 47 36.35 4.15 16.97
N LEU A 48 35.14 4.55 17.36
CA LEU A 48 34.03 4.85 16.45
C LEU A 48 33.47 6.22 16.88
N GLU A 49 33.35 7.16 15.94
CA GLU A 49 32.83 8.52 16.20
C GLU A 49 31.36 8.42 16.65
N GLU A 50 31.13 8.49 17.96
CA GLU A 50 29.79 8.42 18.57
C GLU A 50 29.09 9.79 18.45
N LEU A 51 27.90 9.80 17.86
CA LEU A 51 27.02 10.97 17.78
C LEU A 51 25.92 10.85 18.84
N SER A 52 25.95 11.74 19.84
CA SER A 52 24.97 11.78 20.94
C SER A 52 23.93 12.88 20.72
N LEU A 53 22.65 12.49 20.71
CA LEU A 53 21.52 13.41 20.62
C LEU A 53 20.74 13.44 21.93
N THR A 54 20.61 14.62 22.55
CA THR A 54 19.80 14.85 23.76
C THR A 54 18.60 15.72 23.40
N ILE A 55 17.38 15.23 23.65
CA ILE A 55 16.14 15.98 23.41
C ILE A 55 15.53 16.37 24.75
N ASP A 56 15.60 17.66 25.09
CA ASP A 56 14.98 18.22 26.30
C ASP A 56 13.58 18.79 26.00
N GLY A 57 12.60 18.49 26.87
CA GLY A 57 11.31 19.20 26.92
C GLY A 57 10.01 18.43 26.60
N LEU A 58 9.95 17.11 26.74
CA LEU A 58 8.75 16.30 26.40
C LEU A 58 7.93 15.88 27.63
N THR A 59 6.72 16.43 27.86
CA THR A 59 5.84 16.12 29.00
C THR A 59 5.00 14.84 28.83
N SER A 60 4.60 14.20 29.94
CA SER A 60 3.71 13.02 29.95
C SER A 60 2.27 13.37 29.58
N GLY A 61 1.64 12.56 28.71
CA GLY A 61 0.21 12.65 28.40
C GLY A 61 -0.14 13.46 27.14
N ALA A 62 0.85 14.03 26.46
CA ALA A 62 0.64 14.56 25.12
C ALA A 62 0.48 13.42 24.11
N SER A 63 -0.57 13.49 23.28
CA SER A 63 -0.64 12.70 22.04
C SER A 63 0.56 13.12 21.17
N MET A 64 1.60 12.30 21.12
CA MET A 64 2.70 12.49 20.17
C MET A 64 2.17 12.14 18.78
N ASP A 65 1.71 13.14 18.03
CA ASP A 65 1.47 12.96 16.61
C ASP A 65 2.80 12.87 15.84
N ASP A 66 2.76 12.20 14.70
CA ASP A 66 3.92 11.90 13.86
C ASP A 66 4.69 13.18 13.43
N GLY A 67 3.99 14.32 13.37
CA GLY A 67 4.54 15.62 12.98
C GLY A 67 5.41 16.26 14.06
N LEU A 68 5.03 16.13 15.33
CA LEU A 68 5.82 16.66 16.46
C LEU A 68 7.14 15.89 16.63
N VAL A 69 7.12 14.57 16.50
CA VAL A 69 8.31 13.71 16.59
C VAL A 69 9.29 14.00 15.46
N ALA A 70 8.79 14.07 14.22
CA ALA A 70 9.56 14.43 13.03
C ALA A 70 10.21 15.82 13.17
N SER A 71 9.48 16.81 13.67
CA SER A 71 9.97 18.17 13.88
C SER A 71 11.10 18.24 14.92
N LEU A 72 10.94 17.54 16.05
CA LEU A 72 11.94 17.49 17.12
C LEU A 72 13.23 16.79 16.67
N LEU A 73 13.11 15.64 15.99
CA LEU A 73 14.27 14.93 15.42
C LEU A 73 14.98 15.78 14.37
N LYS A 74 14.25 16.43 13.47
CA LYS A 74 14.83 17.31 12.44
C LYS A 74 15.59 18.48 13.06
N LYS A 75 15.02 19.11 14.09
CA LYS A 75 15.66 20.21 14.82
C LYS A 75 16.91 19.75 15.56
N ALA A 76 16.85 18.58 16.18
CA ALA A 76 17.94 18.03 16.98
C ALA A 76 19.11 17.51 16.12
N LEU A 77 18.85 16.90 14.96
CA LEU A 77 19.88 16.36 14.06
C LEU A 77 20.57 17.42 13.19
N LYS A 78 19.97 18.61 13.03
CA LYS A 78 20.48 19.70 12.19
C LYS A 78 21.96 20.08 12.46
N PRO A 79 22.45 20.17 13.71
CA PRO A 79 23.85 20.51 13.99
C PRO A 79 24.84 19.40 13.61
N PHE A 80 24.38 18.16 13.53
CA PHE A 80 25.22 16.98 13.34
C PHE A 80 25.34 16.54 11.88
N VAL A 81 24.66 17.22 10.96
CA VAL A 81 24.63 16.90 9.53
C VAL A 81 26.03 16.72 8.93
N ALA A 82 26.99 17.58 9.27
CA ALA A 82 28.36 17.49 8.74
C ALA A 82 29.10 16.24 9.24
N ALA A 83 28.98 15.90 10.52
CA ALA A 83 29.59 14.69 11.10
C ALA A 83 28.93 13.41 10.55
N ILE A 84 27.61 13.44 10.33
CA ILE A 84 26.89 12.33 9.69
C ILE A 84 27.36 12.16 8.23
N ARG A 85 27.69 13.23 7.50
CA ARG A 85 28.28 13.12 6.16
C ARG A 85 29.63 12.41 6.17
N GLU A 86 30.50 12.80 7.10
CA GLU A 86 31.86 12.26 7.20
C GLU A 86 31.85 10.78 7.61
N GLY A 87 31.00 10.40 8.57
CA GLY A 87 30.85 9.02 9.00
C GLY A 87 30.22 8.10 7.94
N LEU A 88 29.31 8.61 7.09
CA LEU A 88 28.68 7.82 6.02
C LEU A 88 29.70 7.46 4.93
N ALA A 89 30.66 8.35 4.65
CA ALA A 89 31.79 8.07 3.75
C ALA A 89 32.74 6.99 4.30
N LYS A 90 32.78 6.79 5.62
CA LYS A 90 33.58 5.76 6.32
C LYS A 90 32.80 4.44 6.51
N GLY A 91 31.55 4.37 6.06
CA GLY A 91 30.80 3.12 5.85
C GLY A 91 29.91 2.63 6.99
N LYS A 92 29.94 3.24 8.19
CA LYS A 92 29.03 2.93 9.30
C LYS A 92 28.89 4.12 10.25
N ILE A 93 27.65 4.49 10.61
CA ILE A 93 27.38 5.43 11.70
C ILE A 93 26.47 4.79 12.73
N SER A 94 26.81 4.96 14.01
CA SER A 94 25.92 4.65 15.12
C SER A 94 25.33 5.93 15.68
N LEU A 95 24.00 6.04 15.69
CA LEU A 95 23.26 7.14 16.34
C LEU A 95 22.75 6.64 17.69
N SER A 96 23.10 7.32 18.78
CA SER A 96 22.57 7.03 20.11
C SER A 96 21.67 8.18 20.58
N ILE A 97 20.45 7.85 21.00
CA ILE A 97 19.54 8.77 21.67
C ILE A 97 19.61 8.49 23.15
N SER A 98 19.95 9.50 23.94
CA SER A 98 20.04 9.40 25.40
C SER A 98 19.07 10.36 26.10
N ASN A 99 18.69 10.03 27.34
CA ASN A 99 17.89 10.94 28.16
C ASN A 99 18.77 12.06 28.75
N ALA A 100 18.14 13.03 29.42
CA ALA A 100 18.84 14.14 30.08
C ALA A 100 19.82 13.71 31.19
N LYS A 101 19.84 12.43 31.58
CA LYS A 101 20.81 11.84 32.52
C LYS A 101 21.96 11.11 31.83
N GLY A 102 21.99 11.08 30.50
CA GLY A 102 23.02 10.40 29.70
C GLY A 102 22.79 8.91 29.49
N GLU A 103 21.66 8.36 29.95
CA GLU A 103 21.33 6.94 29.76
C GLU A 103 20.85 6.72 28.32
N SER A 104 21.46 5.75 27.61
CA SER A 104 21.07 5.41 26.24
C SER A 104 19.66 4.82 26.21
N ILE A 105 18.76 5.45 25.46
CA ILE A 105 17.36 5.07 25.27
C ILE A 105 17.20 4.23 24.00
N ALA A 106 17.98 4.53 22.95
CA ALA A 106 17.98 3.79 21.70
C ALA A 106 19.31 3.97 20.96
N GLN A 107 19.79 2.92 20.31
CA GLN A 107 20.92 2.96 19.38
C GLN A 107 20.46 2.52 18.00
N TYR A 108 20.93 3.22 16.97
CA TYR A 108 20.60 2.97 15.58
C TYR A 108 21.88 2.84 14.75
N GLN A 109 21.91 1.90 13.83
CA GLN A 109 22.94 1.87 12.78
C GLN A 109 22.38 2.47 11.49
N LEU A 110 23.14 3.41 10.92
CA LEU A 110 22.86 4.01 9.62
C LEU A 110 23.76 3.34 8.58
N VAL A 111 23.13 2.80 7.53
CA VAL A 111 23.83 2.22 6.37
C VAL A 111 23.61 3.10 5.13
N PRO A 112 24.66 3.41 4.34
CA PRO A 112 24.49 4.18 3.10
C PRO A 112 23.70 3.39 2.07
N LEU A 113 22.62 3.97 1.55
CA LEU A 113 22.00 3.54 0.28
C LEU A 113 22.63 4.40 -0.81
N ALA A 114 23.09 3.78 -1.90
CA ALA A 114 23.89 4.43 -2.94
C ALA A 114 23.32 5.76 -3.49
N SER A 115 24.19 6.59 -4.08
CA SER A 115 23.95 7.95 -4.57
C SER A 115 22.64 8.11 -5.33
N LEU A 116 21.66 8.77 -4.72
CA LEU A 116 20.39 9.14 -5.33
C LEU A 116 20.26 10.66 -5.34
N ASP A 117 19.92 11.16 -6.52
CA ASP A 117 19.80 12.58 -6.83
C ASP A 117 18.67 13.25 -6.01
N SER A 118 18.87 14.53 -5.83
CA SER A 118 18.31 15.43 -4.83
C SER A 118 16.77 15.58 -4.81
N ARG A 119 16.12 14.89 -3.86
CA ARG A 119 15.03 15.37 -2.95
C ARG A 119 14.14 14.21 -2.50
N VAL A 120 14.03 13.96 -1.18
CA VAL A 120 13.02 13.07 -0.60
C VAL A 120 12.56 13.59 0.78
N HIS A 121 11.24 13.61 1.04
CA HIS A 121 10.63 14.04 2.32
C HIS A 121 10.62 12.93 3.38
N LEU A 122 10.17 13.29 4.59
CA LEU A 122 10.29 12.53 5.84
C LEU A 122 8.96 11.84 6.20
N ALA A 123 9.03 10.61 6.68
CA ALA A 123 7.85 9.84 7.05
C ALA A 123 8.09 8.78 8.12
N VAL A 124 7.06 8.49 8.92
CA VAL A 124 7.13 7.67 10.13
C VAL A 124 6.18 6.48 9.99
N HIS A 125 6.71 5.25 10.02
CA HIS A 125 5.90 4.02 10.09
C HIS A 125 6.44 3.05 11.12
N LYS A 126 5.55 2.21 11.66
CA LYS A 126 5.85 1.10 12.56
C LYS A 126 5.91 -0.24 11.80
N PRO A 127 7.09 -0.84 11.58
CA PRO A 127 7.20 -2.24 11.20
C PRO A 127 7.20 -3.15 12.45
N GLY A 128 6.19 -4.01 12.54
CA GLY A 128 6.20 -5.30 13.25
C GLY A 128 6.62 -5.31 14.70
N ASP A 129 5.63 -5.12 15.58
CA ASP A 129 5.71 -5.55 16.98
C ASP A 129 5.35 -7.06 17.08
N PRO A 130 6.19 -7.91 17.70
CA PRO A 130 5.91 -9.32 17.98
C PRO A 130 4.78 -9.56 18.99
N SER A 131 4.08 -8.52 19.48
CA SER A 131 2.84 -8.65 20.26
C SER A 131 1.60 -9.09 19.45
N LEU A 132 1.80 -9.58 18.21
CA LEU A 132 0.81 -10.26 17.36
C LEU A 132 0.37 -11.61 17.98
N LEU A 133 -0.33 -11.56 19.11
CA LEU A 133 -1.34 -12.53 19.51
C LEU A 133 -2.66 -12.18 18.78
N PRO A 134 -3.58 -13.15 18.59
CA PRO A 134 -4.47 -13.21 17.44
C PRO A 134 -5.29 -11.93 17.33
N SER A 135 -5.39 -11.36 16.12
CA SER A 135 -6.25 -10.19 15.90
C SER A 135 -7.62 -10.48 16.50
N SER A 136 -8.09 -9.66 17.43
CA SER A 136 -9.42 -9.84 18.03
C SER A 136 -10.54 -9.69 16.98
N ALA A 137 -10.23 -9.02 15.86
CA ALA A 137 -11.00 -8.99 14.62
C ALA A 137 -10.08 -8.93 13.40
N ARG A 138 -10.46 -9.64 12.32
CA ARG A 138 -9.67 -9.78 11.08
C ARG A 138 -9.28 -8.44 10.41
N SER A 139 -10.05 -7.39 10.63
CA SER A 139 -9.79 -6.04 10.09
C SER A 139 -8.52 -5.40 10.66
N GLU A 140 -8.05 -5.81 11.85
CA GLU A 140 -6.87 -5.24 12.49
C GLU A 140 -5.57 -5.59 11.75
N VAL A 141 -5.59 -6.56 10.83
CA VAL A 141 -4.41 -6.97 10.05
C VAL A 141 -3.82 -5.84 9.20
N VAL A 142 -4.62 -4.83 8.85
CA VAL A 142 -4.17 -3.64 8.09
C VAL A 142 -3.98 -2.39 8.94
N LYS A 143 -4.21 -2.47 10.25
CA LYS A 143 -4.10 -1.31 11.13
C LYS A 143 -2.67 -0.78 11.16
N GLY A 144 -2.51 0.52 10.95
CA GLY A 144 -1.20 1.17 10.88
C GLY A 144 -0.40 0.90 9.60
N LYS A 145 -0.87 0.04 8.69
CA LYS A 145 -0.25 -0.19 7.39
C LYS A 145 -0.47 1.00 6.45
N ILE A 146 0.47 1.23 5.55
CA ILE A 146 0.35 2.18 4.44
C ILE A 146 -0.17 1.45 3.22
N SER A 147 -1.34 1.87 2.77
CA SER A 147 -2.02 1.30 1.63
C SER A 147 -2.04 2.28 0.46
N PHE A 148 -1.73 1.78 -0.74
CA PHE A 148 -1.81 2.54 -1.98
C PHE A 148 -2.85 1.91 -2.89
N VAL A 149 -3.93 2.62 -3.22
CA VAL A 149 -5.07 2.09 -3.98
C VAL A 149 -5.24 2.87 -5.28
N THR A 150 -4.93 2.24 -6.42
CA THR A 150 -5.11 2.86 -7.75
C THR A 150 -6.56 2.79 -8.22
N GLY A 151 -7.05 3.80 -8.94
CA GLY A 151 -8.48 3.89 -9.27
C GLY A 151 -9.32 4.06 -8.01
N GLY A 152 -8.76 4.70 -6.98
CA GLY A 152 -9.32 4.77 -5.64
C GLY A 152 -10.47 5.75 -5.47
N ALA A 153 -10.78 6.58 -6.48
CA ALA A 153 -11.81 7.62 -6.34
C ALA A 153 -13.23 7.12 -6.59
N GLN A 154 -13.42 5.90 -7.10
CA GLN A 154 -14.75 5.35 -7.42
C GLN A 154 -14.81 3.82 -7.41
N GLY A 155 -16.03 3.27 -7.42
CA GLY A 155 -16.28 1.84 -7.54
C GLY A 155 -15.59 1.01 -6.46
N PHE A 156 -15.06 -0.15 -6.82
CA PHE A 156 -14.34 -1.01 -5.86
C PHE A 156 -13.14 -0.31 -5.22
N GLY A 157 -12.41 0.54 -5.96
CA GLY A 157 -11.27 1.26 -5.42
C GLY A 157 -11.67 2.19 -4.26
N ALA A 158 -12.80 2.89 -4.39
CA ALA A 158 -13.32 3.74 -3.33
C ALA A 158 -13.77 2.93 -2.11
N GLU A 159 -14.48 1.82 -2.31
CA GLU A 159 -14.90 0.95 -1.22
C GLU A 159 -13.72 0.32 -0.47
N ILE A 160 -12.68 -0.09 -1.21
CA ILE A 160 -11.45 -0.63 -0.63
C ILE A 160 -10.72 0.45 0.16
N ALA A 161 -10.53 1.64 -0.42
CA ALA A 161 -9.85 2.75 0.26
C ALA A 161 -10.59 3.16 1.55
N ARG A 162 -11.93 3.27 1.50
CA ARG A 162 -12.79 3.50 2.67
C ARG A 162 -12.60 2.43 3.72
N GLY A 163 -12.68 1.16 3.32
CA GLY A 163 -12.57 0.02 4.22
C GLY A 163 -11.22 -0.09 4.93
N LEU A 164 -10.13 0.14 4.19
CA LEU A 164 -8.77 0.17 4.74
C LEU A 164 -8.60 1.33 5.72
N ALA A 165 -9.09 2.52 5.39
CA ALA A 165 -9.00 3.70 6.26
C ALA A 165 -9.81 3.52 7.56
N LEU A 166 -11.03 2.98 7.46
CA LEU A 166 -11.87 2.61 8.60
C LEU A 166 -11.21 1.54 9.50
N SER A 167 -10.35 0.71 8.93
CA SER A 167 -9.58 -0.30 9.65
C SER A 167 -8.26 0.24 10.23
N GLY A 168 -8.06 1.56 10.18
CA GLY A 168 -6.91 2.23 10.77
C GLY A 168 -5.64 2.23 9.90
N ALA A 169 -5.74 1.88 8.61
CA ALA A 169 -4.63 2.08 7.67
C ALA A 169 -4.43 3.56 7.33
N ALA A 170 -3.21 3.92 6.95
CA ALA A 170 -2.96 5.13 6.16
C ALA A 170 -3.22 4.80 4.69
N VAL A 171 -4.03 5.61 3.99
CA VAL A 171 -4.48 5.25 2.64
C VAL A 171 -4.17 6.35 1.64
N TRP A 172 -3.47 6.00 0.56
CA TRP A 172 -3.31 6.81 -0.63
C TRP A 172 -4.36 6.43 -1.66
N ILE A 173 -5.27 7.36 -1.91
CA ILE A 173 -6.28 7.29 -2.97
C ILE A 173 -5.61 7.82 -4.25
N ALA A 174 -5.12 6.89 -5.06
CA ALA A 174 -4.42 7.21 -6.28
C ALA A 174 -5.38 7.10 -7.47
N ASP A 175 -5.61 8.19 -8.19
CA ASP A 175 -6.57 8.21 -9.29
C ASP A 175 -6.15 9.21 -10.38
N ILE A 176 -6.55 8.98 -11.63
CA ILE A 176 -6.37 9.96 -12.70
C ILE A 176 -7.27 11.18 -12.50
N ASN A 177 -8.39 11.00 -11.80
CA ASN A 177 -9.28 12.07 -11.36
C ASN A 177 -8.82 12.61 -10.01
N LEU A 178 -7.73 13.39 -9.98
CA LEU A 178 -7.22 13.98 -8.75
C LEU A 178 -8.29 14.79 -7.99
N PRO A 179 -9.09 15.68 -8.59
CA PRO A 179 -10.13 16.42 -7.85
C PRO A 179 -11.16 15.51 -7.18
N GLY A 180 -11.50 14.37 -7.80
CA GLY A 180 -12.34 13.34 -7.21
C GLY A 180 -11.69 12.65 -6.02
N ALA A 181 -10.43 12.24 -6.18
CA ALA A 181 -9.64 11.61 -5.12
C ALA A 181 -9.46 12.54 -3.90
N GLU A 182 -9.14 13.82 -4.13
CA GLU A 182 -8.96 14.81 -3.06
C GLU A 182 -10.25 15.07 -2.29
N ARG A 183 -11.38 15.21 -3.00
CA ARG A 183 -12.68 15.38 -2.34
C ARG A 183 -12.99 14.16 -1.47
N PHE A 184 -12.84 12.97 -2.02
CA PHE A 184 -13.10 11.74 -1.30
C PHE A 184 -12.18 11.57 -0.08
N ALA A 185 -10.88 11.85 -0.22
CA ALA A 185 -9.92 11.82 0.88
C ALA A 185 -10.30 12.76 2.03
N ARG A 186 -10.73 14.00 1.71
CA ARG A 186 -11.17 14.98 2.71
C ARG A 186 -12.46 14.55 3.43
N GLU A 187 -13.44 14.06 2.68
CA GLU A 187 -14.72 13.59 3.22
C GLU A 187 -14.50 12.38 4.14
N LEU A 188 -13.75 11.40 3.66
CA LEU A 188 -13.41 10.19 4.41
C LEU A 188 -12.60 10.52 5.67
N SER A 189 -11.58 11.37 5.57
CA SER A 189 -10.80 11.80 6.75
C SER A 189 -11.67 12.44 7.82
N LYS A 190 -12.63 13.29 7.42
CA LYS A 190 -13.59 13.92 8.34
C LYS A 190 -14.52 12.90 8.98
N GLU A 191 -15.04 11.96 8.19
CA GLU A 191 -15.96 10.92 8.64
C GLU A 191 -15.33 10.03 9.72
N ILE A 192 -14.08 9.62 9.52
CA ILE A 192 -13.43 8.62 10.38
C ILE A 192 -12.52 9.24 11.46
N GLY A 193 -12.28 10.56 11.42
CA GLY A 193 -11.37 11.25 12.33
C GLY A 193 -9.89 10.86 12.18
N ASN A 194 -9.52 10.21 11.08
CA ASN A 194 -8.14 9.80 10.77
C ASN A 194 -7.57 10.74 9.69
N PRO A 195 -6.53 11.53 9.98
CA PRO A 195 -5.95 12.46 9.02
C PRO A 195 -5.10 11.76 7.95
N ARG A 196 -4.86 10.45 8.06
CA ARG A 196 -3.97 9.68 7.16
C ARG A 196 -4.69 9.13 5.94
N VAL A 197 -5.52 9.95 5.30
CA VAL A 197 -6.09 9.66 3.99
C VAL A 197 -5.60 10.72 3.00
N PHE A 198 -4.82 10.28 2.03
CA PHE A 198 -4.13 11.13 1.07
C PHE A 198 -4.72 10.91 -0.32
N ALA A 199 -4.57 11.90 -1.19
CA ALA A 199 -4.93 11.79 -2.60
C ALA A 199 -3.71 12.07 -3.47
N ILE A 200 -3.59 11.37 -4.58
CA ILE A 200 -2.51 11.57 -5.55
C ILE A 200 -2.97 11.29 -6.97
N GLU A 201 -2.46 12.08 -7.91
CA GLU A 201 -2.72 11.87 -9.33
C GLU A 201 -1.86 10.72 -9.85
N ILE A 202 -2.49 9.79 -10.57
CA ILE A 202 -1.77 8.73 -11.28
C ILE A 202 -2.51 8.31 -12.54
N ASP A 203 -1.79 8.26 -13.66
CA ASP A 203 -2.19 7.52 -14.85
C ASP A 203 -1.36 6.23 -14.90
N VAL A 204 -1.99 5.10 -14.58
CA VAL A 204 -1.32 3.80 -14.55
C VAL A 204 -0.76 3.38 -15.91
N SER A 205 -1.29 3.92 -17.02
CA SER A 205 -0.78 3.64 -18.37
C SER A 205 0.52 4.40 -18.70
N LYS A 206 1.01 5.27 -17.80
CA LYS A 206 2.20 6.10 -18.00
C LYS A 206 3.25 5.79 -16.95
N GLU A 207 4.36 5.18 -17.35
CA GLU A 207 5.46 4.80 -16.45
C GLU A 207 5.93 5.97 -15.56
N GLU A 208 6.19 7.14 -16.16
CA GLU A 208 6.64 8.33 -15.43
C GLU A 208 5.61 8.82 -14.39
N SER A 209 4.31 8.70 -14.70
CA SER A 209 3.25 9.06 -13.76
C SER A 209 3.23 8.13 -12.56
N VAL A 210 3.36 6.81 -12.80
CA VAL A 210 3.43 5.81 -11.73
C VAL A 210 4.69 6.02 -10.88
N GLN A 211 5.85 6.21 -11.52
CA GLN A 211 7.10 6.47 -10.81
C GLN A 211 6.98 7.68 -9.88
N LYS A 212 6.52 8.82 -10.40
CA LYS A 212 6.35 10.05 -9.62
C LYS A 212 5.39 9.87 -8.44
N ALA A 213 4.30 9.12 -8.64
CA ALA A 213 3.36 8.85 -7.56
C ALA A 213 3.99 8.02 -6.44
N PHE A 214 4.72 6.94 -6.77
CA PHE A 214 5.44 6.13 -5.79
C PHE A 214 6.58 6.89 -5.09
N GLU A 215 7.28 7.79 -5.79
CA GLU A 215 8.27 8.67 -5.19
C GLU A 215 7.63 9.58 -4.13
N ILE A 216 6.53 10.26 -4.45
CA ILE A 216 5.82 11.13 -3.49
C ILE A 216 5.34 10.34 -2.27
N VAL A 217 4.86 9.11 -2.47
CA VAL A 217 4.42 8.24 -1.38
C VAL A 217 5.62 7.83 -0.52
N ALA A 218 6.73 7.38 -1.12
CA ALA A 218 7.95 7.06 -0.39
C ALA A 218 8.54 8.27 0.35
N GLN A 219 8.38 9.46 -0.19
CA GLN A 219 8.76 10.72 0.45
C GLN A 219 7.86 11.08 1.62
N THR A 220 6.57 10.78 1.54
CA THR A 220 5.59 11.21 2.54
C THR A 220 5.36 10.16 3.63
N CYS A 221 5.53 8.88 3.26
CA CYS A 221 5.28 7.70 4.06
C CYS A 221 6.54 6.80 4.20
N GLY A 222 7.69 7.11 3.59
CA GLY A 222 8.95 6.38 3.87
C GLY A 222 8.99 4.94 3.37
N GLY A 223 7.86 4.46 2.84
CA GLY A 223 7.62 3.07 2.52
C GLY A 223 6.17 2.80 2.15
N LEU A 224 5.87 1.53 1.92
CA LEU A 224 4.54 0.99 1.66
C LEU A 224 4.40 -0.39 2.29
N ASP A 225 3.18 -0.78 2.65
CA ASP A 225 2.88 -2.12 3.16
C ASP A 225 1.98 -2.91 2.22
N LEU A 226 1.00 -2.21 1.62
CA LEU A 226 -0.04 -2.80 0.79
C LEU A 226 -0.25 -1.97 -0.47
N VAL A 227 -0.09 -2.56 -1.64
CA VAL A 227 -0.41 -1.95 -2.92
C VAL A 227 -1.60 -2.68 -3.53
N VAL A 228 -2.75 -2.00 -3.63
CA VAL A 228 -3.94 -2.50 -4.30
C VAL A 228 -4.03 -1.90 -5.70
N SER A 229 -3.58 -2.66 -6.70
CA SER A 229 -3.70 -2.29 -8.11
C SER A 229 -5.11 -2.62 -8.62
N ASN A 230 -6.00 -1.64 -8.50
CA ASN A 230 -7.42 -1.75 -8.86
C ASN A 230 -7.82 -1.06 -10.18
N ALA A 231 -6.98 -0.17 -10.72
CA ALA A 231 -7.32 0.56 -11.94
C ALA A 231 -7.63 -0.40 -13.10
N GLY A 232 -8.69 -0.11 -13.85
CA GLY A 232 -9.07 -0.92 -14.99
C GLY A 232 -10.32 -0.41 -15.70
N ILE A 233 -10.43 -0.72 -16.99
CA ILE A 233 -11.57 -0.37 -17.83
C ILE A 233 -12.09 -1.59 -18.59
N LEU A 234 -13.35 -1.51 -19.00
CA LEU A 234 -13.98 -2.48 -19.89
C LEU A 234 -14.52 -1.78 -21.14
N LYS A 235 -14.26 -2.37 -22.30
CA LYS A 235 -14.88 -2.03 -23.59
C LYS A 235 -15.41 -3.30 -24.23
N ALA A 236 -16.74 -3.42 -24.27
CA ALA A 236 -17.40 -4.56 -24.90
C ALA A 236 -17.36 -4.42 -26.43
N GLY A 237 -17.12 -5.52 -27.13
CA GLY A 237 -17.05 -5.56 -28.59
C GLY A 237 -17.00 -7.00 -29.11
N SER A 238 -17.70 -7.26 -30.21
CA SER A 238 -17.55 -8.52 -30.95
C SER A 238 -16.14 -8.59 -31.54
N VAL A 239 -15.48 -9.75 -31.53
CA VAL A 239 -14.16 -9.91 -32.17
C VAL A 239 -14.21 -9.59 -33.68
N LEU A 240 -15.39 -9.72 -34.29
CA LEU A 240 -15.61 -9.40 -35.70
C LEU A 240 -15.56 -7.89 -36.00
N GLU A 241 -15.78 -7.04 -35.00
CA GLU A 241 -16.02 -5.59 -35.17
C GLU A 241 -15.24 -4.72 -34.19
N GLN A 242 -14.60 -5.31 -33.17
CA GLN A 242 -13.93 -4.56 -32.11
C GLN A 242 -12.77 -3.73 -32.69
N PRO A 243 -12.78 -2.40 -32.54
CA PRO A 243 -11.70 -1.57 -33.02
C PRO A 243 -10.39 -1.90 -32.29
N VAL A 244 -9.30 -2.12 -33.04
CA VAL A 244 -7.97 -2.41 -32.48
C VAL A 244 -7.51 -1.34 -31.50
N LYS A 245 -7.88 -0.06 -31.72
CA LYS A 245 -7.57 1.05 -30.81
C LYS A 245 -8.18 0.84 -29.40
N GLU A 246 -9.37 0.29 -29.32
CA GLU A 246 -10.04 0.01 -28.04
C GLU A 246 -9.46 -1.23 -27.37
N PHE A 247 -9.12 -2.25 -28.19
CA PHE A 247 -8.37 -3.41 -27.70
C PHE A 247 -7.04 -2.99 -27.07
N ARG A 248 -6.26 -2.13 -27.74
CA ARG A 248 -5.01 -1.59 -27.21
C ARG A 248 -5.24 -0.81 -25.92
N LEU A 249 -6.18 0.14 -25.91
CA LEU A 249 -6.49 0.96 -24.74
C LEU A 249 -6.81 0.10 -23.49
N VAL A 250 -7.60 -0.97 -23.65
CA VAL A 250 -7.91 -1.87 -22.53
C VAL A 250 -6.65 -2.56 -22.01
N ASN A 251 -5.73 -2.98 -22.88
CA ASN A 251 -4.48 -3.62 -22.46
C ASN A 251 -3.49 -2.63 -21.85
N GLU A 252 -3.38 -1.40 -22.39
CA GLU A 252 -2.56 -0.33 -21.82
C GLU A 252 -2.92 -0.05 -20.36
N ILE A 253 -4.22 -0.02 -20.05
CA ILE A 253 -4.69 0.28 -18.70
C ILE A 253 -4.67 -0.96 -17.81
N ASN A 254 -5.23 -2.09 -18.26
CA ASN A 254 -5.45 -3.24 -17.39
C ASN A 254 -4.20 -4.11 -17.20
N TYR A 255 -3.39 -4.27 -18.25
CA TYR A 255 -2.26 -5.19 -18.28
C TYR A 255 -0.95 -4.43 -18.05
N ILE A 256 -0.63 -3.48 -18.95
CA ILE A 256 0.57 -2.63 -18.81
C ILE A 256 0.46 -1.75 -17.56
N GLY A 257 -0.73 -1.21 -17.26
CA GLY A 257 -0.93 -0.45 -16.03
C GLY A 257 -0.68 -1.24 -14.75
N PHE A 258 -1.07 -2.52 -14.70
CA PHE A 258 -0.71 -3.38 -13.57
C PHE A 258 0.79 -3.65 -13.51
N PHE A 259 1.44 -3.93 -14.65
CA PHE A 259 2.89 -4.09 -14.73
C PHE A 259 3.63 -2.84 -14.20
N ASN A 260 3.25 -1.65 -14.64
CA ASN A 260 3.88 -0.40 -14.21
C ASN A 260 3.78 -0.21 -12.69
N VAL A 261 2.59 -0.42 -12.12
CA VAL A 261 2.34 -0.30 -10.68
C VAL A 261 3.13 -1.35 -9.91
N ALA A 262 3.09 -2.61 -10.34
CA ALA A 262 3.81 -3.71 -9.69
C ALA A 262 5.33 -3.50 -9.74
N GLN A 263 5.88 -3.04 -10.87
CA GLN A 263 7.31 -2.77 -11.00
C GLN A 263 7.78 -1.67 -10.05
N GLN A 264 7.07 -0.55 -9.98
CA GLN A 264 7.45 0.56 -9.09
C GLN A 264 7.25 0.18 -7.61
N ALA A 265 6.18 -0.56 -7.28
CA ALA A 265 6.00 -1.15 -5.97
C ALA A 265 7.16 -2.08 -5.61
N ALA A 266 7.52 -3.03 -6.47
CA ALA A 266 8.61 -3.98 -6.24
C ALA A 266 9.95 -3.28 -5.99
N ARG A 267 10.29 -2.25 -6.78
CA ARG A 267 11.51 -1.45 -6.58
C ARG A 267 11.53 -0.73 -5.22
N LEU A 268 10.40 -0.21 -4.76
CA LEU A 268 10.30 0.41 -3.43
C LEU A 268 10.38 -0.63 -2.32
N LEU A 269 9.57 -1.68 -2.40
CA LEU A 269 9.44 -2.71 -1.37
C LEU A 269 10.72 -3.55 -1.22
N ARG A 270 11.44 -3.83 -2.32
CA ARG A 270 12.76 -4.47 -2.27
C ARG A 270 13.75 -3.63 -1.47
N ARG A 271 13.77 -2.31 -1.66
CA ARG A 271 14.62 -1.41 -0.86
C ARG A 271 14.21 -1.43 0.61
N GLN A 272 12.90 -1.40 0.90
CA GLN A 272 12.38 -1.50 2.26
C GLN A 272 12.77 -2.82 2.95
N CYS A 273 12.78 -3.94 2.22
CA CYS A 273 13.20 -5.24 2.74
C CYS A 273 14.65 -5.25 3.23
N LEU A 274 15.54 -4.40 2.69
CA LEU A 274 16.92 -4.29 3.19
C LEU A 274 16.99 -3.73 4.62
N GLY A 275 16.00 -2.93 5.03
CA GLY A 275 15.88 -2.38 6.38
C GLY A 275 15.00 -3.20 7.32
N ALA A 276 14.06 -3.97 6.75
CA ALA A 276 13.13 -4.80 7.50
C ALA A 276 13.00 -6.18 6.84
N PRO A 277 14.05 -7.02 6.90
CA PRO A 277 14.12 -8.28 6.14
C PRO A 277 13.12 -9.34 6.59
N ASP A 278 12.41 -9.14 7.71
CA ASP A 278 11.37 -10.04 8.20
C ASP A 278 9.95 -9.53 7.92
N TRP A 279 9.81 -8.36 7.30
CA TRP A 279 8.53 -7.72 7.07
C TRP A 279 7.94 -8.13 5.72
N TYR A 280 6.78 -8.78 5.75
CA TYR A 280 6.02 -9.06 4.53
C TYR A 280 5.25 -7.84 4.05
N THR A 281 5.26 -7.66 2.74
CA THR A 281 4.45 -6.65 2.04
C THR A 281 3.63 -7.31 0.94
N ASP A 282 2.53 -6.66 0.56
CA ASP A 282 1.54 -7.24 -0.36
C ASP A 282 1.32 -6.33 -1.58
N ILE A 283 1.36 -6.93 -2.77
CA ILE A 283 0.83 -6.37 -4.01
C ILE A 283 -0.41 -7.19 -4.37
N ILE A 284 -1.58 -6.56 -4.36
CA ILE A 284 -2.86 -7.18 -4.66
C ILE A 284 -3.42 -6.56 -5.93
N GLN A 285 -3.61 -7.37 -6.97
CA GLN A 285 -4.35 -6.97 -8.16
C GLN A 285 -5.85 -7.17 -7.93
N ILE A 286 -6.67 -6.13 -8.14
CA ILE A 286 -8.12 -6.33 -8.32
C ILE A 286 -8.38 -6.72 -9.77
N ASN A 287 -8.49 -8.03 -9.96
CA ASN A 287 -8.74 -8.68 -11.22
C ASN A 287 -10.26 -8.78 -11.46
N SER A 288 -10.77 -9.90 -11.93
CA SER A 288 -12.18 -10.14 -12.22
C SER A 288 -12.43 -11.64 -12.32
N LYS A 289 -13.69 -12.08 -12.13
CA LYS A 289 -14.12 -13.39 -12.61
C LYS A 289 -13.80 -13.62 -14.10
N SER A 290 -13.72 -12.55 -14.90
CA SER A 290 -13.36 -12.62 -16.33
C SER A 290 -11.87 -12.90 -16.58
N GLY A 291 -11.04 -12.92 -15.53
CA GLY A 291 -9.68 -13.45 -15.58
C GLY A 291 -9.62 -14.96 -15.33
N LEU A 292 -10.72 -15.55 -14.86
CA LEU A 292 -10.83 -16.99 -14.57
C LEU A 292 -11.63 -17.73 -15.64
N GLU A 293 -12.59 -17.05 -16.26
CA GLU A 293 -13.45 -17.58 -17.31
C GLU A 293 -13.60 -16.57 -18.45
N GLY A 294 -13.59 -17.05 -19.69
CA GLY A 294 -13.80 -16.21 -20.87
C GLY A 294 -15.13 -15.45 -20.82
N SER A 295 -15.12 -14.18 -21.23
CA SER A 295 -16.33 -13.35 -21.26
C SER A 295 -16.76 -13.03 -22.69
N ASN A 296 -17.97 -13.47 -23.06
CA ASN A 296 -18.54 -13.22 -24.39
C ASN A 296 -18.57 -11.73 -24.75
N LYS A 297 -18.08 -11.39 -25.95
CA LYS A 297 -17.93 -10.01 -26.48
C LYS A 297 -17.15 -9.05 -25.57
N ASN A 298 -16.23 -9.58 -24.75
CA ASN A 298 -15.35 -8.79 -23.88
C ASN A 298 -13.89 -9.29 -24.01
N ALA A 299 -13.46 -9.69 -25.22
CA ALA A 299 -12.19 -10.38 -25.44
C ALA A 299 -10.98 -9.58 -24.93
N ALA A 300 -10.91 -8.27 -25.22
CA ALA A 300 -9.84 -7.41 -24.71
C ALA A 300 -9.79 -7.38 -23.17
N TYR A 301 -10.95 -7.28 -22.51
CA TYR A 301 -11.04 -7.25 -21.05
C TYR A 301 -10.64 -8.59 -20.45
N ALA A 302 -11.26 -9.69 -20.89
CA ALA A 302 -10.95 -11.03 -20.41
C ALA A 302 -9.47 -11.37 -20.65
N GLY A 303 -8.95 -11.16 -21.87
CA GLY A 303 -7.54 -11.38 -22.19
C GLY A 303 -6.59 -10.61 -21.27
N SER A 304 -6.83 -9.31 -21.04
CA SER A 304 -6.01 -8.51 -20.12
C SER A 304 -6.08 -9.01 -18.66
N LYS A 305 -7.24 -9.54 -18.23
CA LYS A 305 -7.45 -10.05 -16.87
C LYS A 305 -6.84 -11.45 -16.68
N PHE A 306 -6.93 -12.34 -17.68
CA PHE A 306 -6.19 -13.61 -17.71
C PHE A 306 -4.68 -13.35 -17.70
N GLY A 307 -4.19 -12.46 -18.57
CA GLY A 307 -2.78 -12.06 -18.59
C GLY A 307 -2.35 -11.49 -17.24
N GLY A 308 -3.20 -10.68 -16.59
CA GLY A 308 -2.97 -10.16 -15.25
C GLY A 308 -2.69 -11.24 -14.21
N ILE A 309 -3.39 -12.38 -14.26
CA ILE A 309 -3.11 -13.52 -13.37
C ILE A 309 -1.75 -14.15 -13.69
N GLY A 310 -1.39 -14.26 -14.97
CA GLY A 310 -0.05 -14.69 -15.39
C GLY A 310 1.06 -13.78 -14.84
N LEU A 311 0.84 -12.46 -14.84
CA LEU A 311 1.75 -11.50 -14.20
C LEU A 311 1.81 -11.70 -12.69
N VAL A 312 0.66 -11.88 -12.01
CA VAL A 312 0.61 -12.16 -10.57
C VAL A 312 1.45 -13.38 -10.21
N GLN A 313 1.30 -14.49 -10.93
CA GLN A 313 2.07 -15.71 -10.70
C GLN A 313 3.57 -15.50 -10.96
N SER A 314 3.92 -14.81 -12.05
CA SER A 314 5.31 -14.55 -12.41
C SER A 314 6.01 -13.65 -11.39
N PHE A 315 5.37 -12.56 -10.98
CA PHE A 315 5.91 -11.64 -9.99
C PHE A 315 5.96 -12.27 -8.60
N ALA A 316 5.01 -13.14 -8.24
CA ALA A 316 5.05 -13.86 -6.97
C ALA A 316 6.29 -14.75 -6.86
N LEU A 317 6.67 -15.45 -7.94
CA LEU A 317 7.88 -16.27 -7.99
C LEU A 317 9.15 -15.43 -7.85
N GLU A 318 9.20 -14.27 -8.52
CA GLU A 318 10.36 -13.38 -8.51
C GLU A 318 10.52 -12.64 -7.18
N LEU A 319 9.43 -12.09 -6.63
CA LEU A 319 9.52 -11.10 -5.56
C LEU A 319 9.48 -11.69 -4.14
N ILE A 320 9.23 -12.99 -4.00
CA ILE A 320 9.14 -13.64 -2.68
C ILE A 320 10.49 -13.65 -1.94
N GLU A 321 11.63 -13.60 -2.65
CA GLU A 321 12.95 -13.45 -2.03
C GLU A 321 13.09 -12.14 -1.24
N TYR A 322 12.25 -11.14 -1.54
CA TYR A 322 12.15 -9.86 -0.85
C TYR A 322 10.94 -9.78 0.10
N ARG A 323 10.31 -10.93 0.40
CA ARG A 323 9.06 -11.03 1.19
C ARG A 323 7.91 -10.17 0.65
N ILE A 324 7.86 -10.00 -0.67
CA ILE A 324 6.75 -9.33 -1.35
C ILE A 324 5.82 -10.42 -1.87
N LYS A 325 4.62 -10.51 -1.30
CA LYS A 325 3.56 -11.36 -1.82
C LYS A 325 2.86 -10.66 -2.97
N VAL A 326 2.51 -11.41 -4.01
CA VAL A 326 1.74 -10.90 -5.14
C VAL A 326 0.54 -11.80 -5.35
N ASN A 327 -0.67 -11.27 -5.22
CA ASN A 327 -1.90 -12.05 -5.36
C ASN A 327 -2.95 -11.26 -6.17
N ALA A 328 -3.98 -11.96 -6.63
CA ALA A 328 -5.13 -11.38 -7.30
C ALA A 328 -6.40 -11.67 -6.51
N ILE A 329 -7.32 -10.71 -6.47
CA ILE A 329 -8.71 -10.93 -6.11
C ILE A 329 -9.53 -10.85 -7.39
N CYS A 330 -10.44 -11.79 -7.58
CA CYS A 330 -11.29 -11.90 -8.77
C CYS A 330 -12.77 -11.70 -8.40
N PRO A 331 -13.26 -10.44 -8.30
CA PRO A 331 -14.64 -10.17 -7.94
C PRO A 331 -15.64 -10.60 -9.01
N GLY A 332 -16.86 -10.89 -8.55
CA GLY A 332 -18.06 -10.93 -9.36
C GLY A 332 -18.52 -9.52 -9.81
N ASN A 333 -19.79 -9.41 -10.18
CA ASN A 333 -20.34 -8.13 -10.63
C ASN A 333 -20.65 -7.23 -9.44
N PHE A 334 -20.12 -6.00 -9.44
CA PHE A 334 -20.53 -4.95 -8.50
C PHE A 334 -21.69 -4.16 -9.08
N PHE A 335 -22.92 -4.59 -8.80
CA PHE A 335 -24.10 -4.03 -9.45
C PHE A 335 -24.35 -2.58 -9.02
N GLU A 336 -24.02 -2.20 -7.80
CA GLU A 336 -24.19 -0.84 -7.26
C GLU A 336 -23.08 0.10 -7.75
N GLY A 337 -21.98 -0.45 -8.28
CA GLY A 337 -20.87 0.32 -8.80
C GLY A 337 -21.20 1.07 -10.11
N PRO A 338 -20.44 2.12 -10.45
CA PRO A 338 -20.70 2.99 -11.59
C PRO A 338 -20.65 2.22 -12.93
N LEU A 339 -19.86 1.16 -13.04
CA LEU A 339 -19.82 0.33 -14.25
C LEU A 339 -21.20 -0.27 -14.58
N TRP A 340 -21.99 -0.65 -13.57
CA TRP A 340 -23.29 -1.29 -13.76
C TRP A 340 -24.46 -0.32 -13.65
N SER A 341 -24.47 0.50 -12.60
CA SER A 341 -25.64 1.34 -12.23
C SER A 341 -25.57 2.79 -12.70
N ASP A 342 -24.53 3.22 -13.43
CA ASP A 342 -24.54 4.57 -14.01
C ASP A 342 -25.79 4.76 -14.91
N PRO A 343 -26.59 5.83 -14.70
CA PRO A 343 -27.90 5.97 -15.33
C PRO A 343 -27.83 6.27 -16.83
N GLN A 344 -26.66 6.61 -17.37
CA GLN A 344 -26.46 6.92 -18.79
C GLN A 344 -25.58 5.87 -19.48
N LYS A 345 -24.53 5.43 -18.80
CA LYS A 345 -23.44 4.62 -19.36
C LYS A 345 -23.28 3.29 -18.65
N GLY A 346 -24.10 2.98 -17.64
CA GLY A 346 -24.03 1.71 -16.91
C GLY A 346 -24.44 0.53 -17.76
N LEU A 347 -23.89 -0.65 -17.46
CA LEU A 347 -24.18 -1.88 -18.20
C LEU A 347 -25.66 -2.27 -18.15
N PHE A 348 -26.40 -1.93 -17.08
CA PHE A 348 -27.84 -2.22 -17.05
C PHE A 348 -28.60 -1.49 -18.17
N VAL A 349 -28.35 -0.18 -18.32
CA VAL A 349 -28.97 0.65 -19.36
C VAL A 349 -28.54 0.17 -20.75
N GLN A 350 -27.25 -0.08 -20.95
CA GLN A 350 -26.73 -0.56 -22.23
C GLN A 350 -27.34 -1.91 -22.63
N TYR A 351 -27.49 -2.83 -21.68
CA TYR A 351 -28.00 -4.18 -21.95
C TYR A 351 -29.50 -4.22 -22.17
N LEU A 352 -30.25 -3.34 -21.49
CA LEU A 352 -31.66 -3.12 -21.78
C LEU A 352 -31.84 -2.56 -23.21
N ASN A 353 -31.13 -1.49 -23.55
CA ASN A 353 -31.26 -0.81 -24.85
C ASN A 353 -30.81 -1.67 -26.03
N SER A 354 -29.81 -2.54 -25.84
CA SER A 354 -29.34 -3.44 -26.89
C SER A 354 -30.16 -4.74 -27.02
N GLY A 355 -31.16 -4.95 -26.15
CA GLY A 355 -31.93 -6.20 -26.11
C GLY A 355 -31.07 -7.42 -25.75
N LYS A 356 -29.93 -7.20 -25.06
CA LYS A 356 -28.97 -8.27 -24.73
C LYS A 356 -29.58 -9.33 -23.82
N VAL A 357 -30.53 -8.94 -22.97
CA VAL A 357 -31.30 -9.87 -22.12
C VAL A 357 -32.66 -10.09 -22.78
N PRO A 358 -32.92 -11.29 -23.35
CA PRO A 358 -34.19 -11.58 -23.99
C PRO A 358 -35.35 -11.41 -23.01
N GLY A 359 -36.35 -10.62 -23.41
CA GLY A 359 -37.57 -10.39 -22.63
C GLY A 359 -37.47 -9.33 -21.53
N ALA A 360 -36.30 -8.73 -21.30
CA ALA A 360 -36.16 -7.63 -20.33
C ALA A 360 -36.89 -6.36 -20.82
N LYS A 361 -37.70 -5.77 -19.95
CA LYS A 361 -38.43 -4.51 -20.17
C LYS A 361 -37.91 -3.38 -19.28
N THR A 362 -37.30 -3.72 -18.15
CA THR A 362 -36.79 -2.78 -17.15
C THR A 362 -35.32 -3.05 -16.82
N ILE A 363 -34.67 -2.10 -16.13
CA ILE A 363 -33.32 -2.29 -15.57
C ILE A 363 -33.34 -3.43 -14.54
N GLU A 364 -34.41 -3.52 -13.77
CA GLU A 364 -34.65 -4.55 -12.77
C GLU A 364 -34.71 -5.94 -13.39
N ASP A 365 -35.31 -6.09 -14.58
CA ASP A 365 -35.31 -7.36 -15.32
C ASP A 365 -33.88 -7.78 -15.71
N VAL A 366 -33.06 -6.83 -16.17
CA VAL A 366 -31.65 -7.07 -16.49
C VAL A 366 -30.88 -7.45 -15.22
N ARG A 367 -31.08 -6.74 -14.11
CA ARG A 367 -30.45 -7.05 -12.81
C ARG A 367 -30.82 -8.47 -12.35
N ALA A 368 -32.11 -8.80 -12.29
CA ALA A 368 -32.60 -10.11 -11.89
C ALA A 368 -32.02 -11.23 -12.76
N TYR A 369 -31.89 -11.01 -14.07
CA TYR A 369 -31.27 -11.96 -14.99
C TYR A 369 -29.80 -12.27 -14.64
N TYR A 370 -29.00 -11.26 -14.27
CA TYR A 370 -27.60 -11.48 -13.90
C TYR A 370 -27.44 -12.01 -12.47
N GLU A 371 -28.26 -11.57 -11.52
CA GLU A 371 -28.31 -12.14 -10.16
C GLU A 371 -28.69 -13.61 -10.19
N ALA A 372 -29.57 -14.02 -11.11
CA ALA A 372 -29.98 -15.41 -11.24
C ALA A 372 -28.84 -16.37 -11.64
N LYS A 373 -27.74 -15.84 -12.18
CA LYS A 373 -26.53 -16.60 -12.55
C LYS A 373 -25.53 -16.73 -11.40
N ILE A 374 -25.79 -16.06 -10.28
CA ILE A 374 -24.94 -16.09 -9.10
C ILE A 374 -25.61 -17.01 -8.08
N PRO A 375 -24.98 -18.11 -7.63
CA PRO A 375 -25.58 -19.01 -6.64
C PRO A 375 -26.05 -18.30 -5.37
N MET A 376 -25.33 -17.29 -4.89
CA MET A 376 -25.71 -16.45 -3.75
C MET A 376 -26.78 -15.38 -4.05
N ARG A 377 -27.31 -15.31 -5.30
CA ARG A 377 -28.43 -14.45 -5.72
C ARG A 377 -28.26 -12.94 -5.44
N ARG A 378 -27.02 -12.45 -5.43
CA ARG A 378 -26.71 -11.01 -5.27
C ARG A 378 -25.40 -10.63 -5.97
N GLY A 379 -25.22 -9.34 -6.20
CA GLY A 379 -23.93 -8.77 -6.61
C GLY A 379 -22.84 -8.89 -5.53
N CYS A 380 -21.60 -8.67 -5.96
CA CYS A 380 -20.43 -8.53 -5.07
C CYS A 380 -20.36 -7.10 -4.54
N TYR A 381 -20.23 -6.94 -3.22
CA TYR A 381 -20.04 -5.65 -2.58
C TYR A 381 -18.55 -5.36 -2.34
N GLY A 382 -18.22 -4.09 -2.10
CA GLY A 382 -16.88 -3.69 -1.70
C GLY A 382 -16.39 -4.41 -0.43
N GLN A 383 -17.28 -4.66 0.53
CA GLN A 383 -16.98 -5.40 1.75
C GLN A 383 -16.58 -6.86 1.50
N ASP A 384 -17.11 -7.51 0.46
CA ASP A 384 -16.71 -8.88 0.11
C ASP A 384 -15.25 -8.90 -0.38
N VAL A 385 -14.89 -7.92 -1.21
CA VAL A 385 -13.51 -7.74 -1.72
C VAL A 385 -12.56 -7.36 -0.59
N LEU A 386 -12.98 -6.47 0.32
CA LEU A 386 -12.19 -6.04 1.46
C LEU A 386 -11.86 -7.19 2.41
N LYS A 387 -12.81 -8.09 2.68
CA LYS A 387 -12.56 -9.31 3.48
C LYS A 387 -11.53 -10.23 2.83
N ALA A 388 -11.53 -10.32 1.49
CA ALA A 388 -10.52 -11.05 0.75
C ALA A 388 -9.14 -10.38 0.81
N ILE A 389 -9.07 -9.04 0.81
CA ILE A 389 -7.81 -8.31 1.06
C ILE A 389 -7.26 -8.65 2.44
N TYR A 390 -8.09 -8.61 3.49
CA TYR A 390 -7.63 -8.96 4.84
C TYR A 390 -7.10 -10.38 4.92
N TYR A 391 -7.79 -11.34 4.30
CA TYR A 391 -7.30 -12.71 4.21
C TYR A 391 -5.92 -12.79 3.55
N ILE A 392 -5.76 -12.17 2.38
CA ILE A 392 -4.50 -12.22 1.64
C ILE A 392 -3.37 -11.60 2.47
N VAL A 393 -3.61 -10.46 3.11
CA VAL A 393 -2.60 -9.79 3.95
C VAL A 393 -2.26 -10.64 5.17
N GLU A 394 -3.25 -11.23 5.84
CA GLU A 394 -3.11 -12.10 7.01
C GLU A 394 -2.35 -13.39 6.70
N GLN A 395 -2.58 -13.96 5.52
CA GLN A 395 -1.99 -15.22 5.12
C GLN A 395 -0.53 -15.03 4.67
N VAL A 396 0.39 -15.58 5.45
CA VAL A 396 1.85 -15.45 5.22
C VAL A 396 2.44 -16.57 4.36
N TYR A 397 1.74 -17.69 4.19
CA TYR A 397 2.23 -18.86 3.46
C TYR A 397 1.60 -19.02 2.05
N GLU A 398 1.01 -17.95 1.50
CA GLU A 398 0.42 -17.95 0.15
C GLU A 398 0.88 -16.75 -0.67
N THR A 399 1.25 -17.00 -1.92
CA THR A 399 1.53 -15.97 -2.94
C THR A 399 1.21 -16.54 -4.33
N GLY A 400 1.02 -15.70 -5.33
CA GLY A 400 0.69 -16.09 -6.70
C GLY A 400 -0.75 -16.56 -6.92
N GLN A 401 -1.64 -16.35 -5.95
CA GLN A 401 -3.00 -16.89 -5.98
C GLN A 401 -3.97 -15.94 -6.69
N ALA A 402 -4.99 -16.51 -7.33
CA ALA A 402 -6.15 -15.78 -7.85
C ALA A 402 -7.39 -16.17 -7.06
N LEU A 403 -7.79 -15.33 -6.10
CA LEU A 403 -8.88 -15.62 -5.16
C LEU A 403 -10.25 -15.20 -5.73
N PRO A 404 -11.18 -16.13 -6.01
CA PRO A 404 -12.52 -15.79 -6.49
C PRO A 404 -13.37 -15.17 -5.37
N VAL A 405 -14.00 -14.03 -5.66
CA VAL A 405 -15.03 -13.39 -4.81
C VAL A 405 -16.30 -13.24 -5.63
N THR A 406 -16.90 -14.38 -6.00
CA THR A 406 -17.87 -14.46 -7.11
C THR A 406 -19.26 -14.92 -6.68
N GLY A 407 -19.53 -15.06 -5.38
CA GLY A 407 -20.81 -15.58 -4.88
C GLY A 407 -21.11 -17.01 -5.34
N GLY A 408 -20.07 -17.81 -5.59
CA GLY A 408 -20.15 -19.17 -6.13
C GLY A 408 -20.24 -19.27 -7.65
N GLN A 409 -20.23 -18.13 -8.38
CA GLN A 409 -20.38 -18.15 -9.84
C GLN A 409 -19.17 -18.78 -10.56
N VAL A 410 -17.97 -18.65 -9.99
CA VAL A 410 -16.77 -19.34 -10.47
C VAL A 410 -16.14 -20.06 -9.28
N MET A 411 -15.93 -21.37 -9.43
CA MET A 411 -15.25 -22.24 -8.47
C MET A 411 -13.98 -22.77 -9.12
N LEU A 412 -12.84 -22.66 -8.44
CA LEU A 412 -11.56 -23.21 -8.92
C LEU A 412 -11.48 -24.67 -8.48
N ASN A 413 -11.05 -25.56 -9.38
CA ASN A 413 -10.94 -27.00 -9.16
C ASN A 413 -9.49 -27.43 -8.95
#